data_AF-A0A4R3KDU8-F1
#
_entry.id   AF-A0A4R3KDU8-F1
#
_cell.length_a   1.000
_cell.length_b   1.000
_cell.length_c   1.000
_cell.angle_alpha   90.00
_cell.angle_beta   90.00
_cell.angle_gamma   90.00
#
_symmetry.space_group_name_H-M   'P 1'
#
loop_
_entity.id
_entity.type
_entity.pdbx_description
1 polymer ?
#
loop_
_entity_poly.entity_id
_entity_poly.type
_entity_poly.pdbx_seq_one_letter_code
_entity_poly.pdbx_strand_id
1 'polypeptide(L)'
;MMPVIAAVGSNHLIANEICLLTENILNGKIPISCFRTDEIQNIAPADFYICAPTQYDKLRHVLPSQRLFIFELIPTSTFFLEIARIPKKSTVYVFNNLLPYTKTLISYCIALGIDNLCFKAIAYENMSLSEITSCLKKAKYIIGVDRFVGPEVLLSPFYKKYLQKDVKIIAAKRTASVRSSCIFLHALATFYYTHAQKEYHCLLQFSPPTDASVLALKKLAIKIDETINNIRTASVQIIANQIDLSAKETCAEISFYDLNDNKQNDFSCLSHIVNRLLLTFAILNKKLEYISK
;
A
#
# COMPACT_ATOMS: atom_id res chain seq x y z
N MET A 1 -6.41 16.69 -12.42
CA MET A 1 -5.03 16.74 -11.93
C MET A 1 -4.68 15.35 -11.43
N MET A 2 -3.54 14.81 -11.84
CA MET A 2 -3.05 13.52 -11.36
C MET A 2 -2.11 13.80 -10.17
N PRO A 3 -2.28 13.10 -9.03
CA PRO A 3 -1.42 13.30 -7.87
C PRO A 3 -0.02 12.74 -8.13
N VAL A 4 0.99 13.38 -7.54
CA VAL A 4 2.37 12.88 -7.54
C VAL A 4 2.61 12.11 -6.24
N ILE A 5 3.00 10.84 -6.35
CA ILE A 5 3.22 9.94 -5.21
C ILE A 5 4.69 9.53 -5.15
N ALA A 6 5.26 9.59 -3.95
CA ALA A 6 6.61 9.17 -3.63
C ALA A 6 6.60 8.03 -2.58
N ALA A 7 7.23 6.91 -2.90
CA ALA A 7 7.51 5.82 -1.98
C ALA A 7 8.92 6.00 -1.39
N VAL A 8 9.02 6.05 -0.06
CA VAL A 8 10.27 6.37 0.65
C VAL A 8 10.69 5.24 1.57
N GLY A 9 11.90 4.72 1.34
CA GLY A 9 12.49 3.65 2.16
C GLY A 9 13.83 4.03 2.80
N SER A 10 14.32 3.19 3.71
CA SER A 10 15.69 3.32 4.26
C SER A 10 16.77 2.99 3.23
N ASN A 11 16.43 2.16 2.24
CA ASN A 11 17.25 1.80 1.09
C ASN A 11 16.34 1.52 -0.12
N HIS A 12 16.94 1.24 -1.28
CA HIS A 12 16.17 0.98 -2.50
C HIS A 12 15.28 -0.26 -2.43
N LEU A 13 15.63 -1.30 -1.65
CA LEU A 13 14.79 -2.50 -1.50
C LEU A 13 13.48 -2.16 -0.80
N ILE A 14 13.55 -1.40 0.31
CA ILE A 14 12.37 -0.98 1.06
C ILE A 14 11.55 0.06 0.29
N ALA A 15 12.21 1.01 -0.38
CA ALA A 15 11.52 2.02 -1.20
C ALA A 15 10.72 1.34 -2.32
N ASN A 16 11.36 0.38 -3.01
CA ASN A 16 10.72 -0.40 -4.07
C ASN A 16 9.58 -1.29 -3.53
N GLU A 17 9.73 -1.87 -2.34
CA GLU A 17 8.63 -2.62 -1.71
C GLU A 17 7.42 -1.72 -1.46
N ILE A 18 7.61 -0.54 -0.86
CA ILE A 18 6.51 0.42 -0.62
C ILE A 18 5.89 0.88 -1.94
N CYS A 19 6.72 1.08 -2.97
CA CYS A 19 6.27 1.43 -4.32
C CYS A 19 5.31 0.37 -4.86
N LEU A 20 5.75 -0.90 -4.94
CA LEU A 20 4.94 -2.00 -5.44
C LEU A 20 3.65 -2.20 -4.63
N LEU A 21 3.70 -2.03 -3.30
CA LEU A 21 2.51 -2.11 -2.47
C LEU A 21 1.49 -1.02 -2.80
N THR A 22 1.98 0.19 -3.03
CA THR A 22 1.13 1.32 -3.41
C THR A 22 0.59 1.14 -4.83
N GLU A 23 1.43 0.69 -5.79
CA GLU A 23 1.01 0.37 -7.15
C GLU A 23 -0.08 -0.71 -7.17
N ASN A 24 0.08 -1.76 -6.35
CA ASN A 24 -0.91 -2.81 -6.21
C ASN A 24 -2.24 -2.26 -5.68
N ILE A 25 -2.23 -1.40 -4.66
CA ILE A 25 -3.45 -0.75 -4.14
C ILE A 25 -4.12 0.10 -5.22
N LEU A 26 -3.35 0.83 -6.01
CA LEU A 26 -3.85 1.76 -7.03
C LEU A 26 -4.04 1.12 -8.41
N ASN A 27 -3.83 -0.20 -8.51
CA ASN A 27 -3.89 -0.98 -9.74
C ASN A 27 -3.06 -0.38 -10.90
N GLY A 28 -1.88 0.15 -10.58
CA GLY A 28 -0.94 0.74 -11.56
C GLY A 28 -1.41 2.03 -12.25
N LYS A 29 -2.52 2.64 -11.82
CA LYS A 29 -3.11 3.81 -12.51
C LYS A 29 -2.39 5.13 -12.25
N ILE A 30 -1.54 5.20 -11.21
CA ILE A 30 -0.82 6.41 -10.83
C ILE A 30 0.68 6.07 -10.75
N PRO A 31 1.55 6.81 -11.45
CA PRO A 31 2.99 6.56 -11.40
C PRO A 31 3.54 6.92 -10.02
N ILE A 32 4.47 6.09 -9.52
CA ILE A 32 5.06 6.23 -8.19
C ILE A 32 6.57 6.32 -8.32
N SER A 33 7.16 7.34 -7.67
CA SER A 33 8.61 7.53 -7.64
C SER A 33 9.22 6.94 -6.37
N CYS A 34 10.34 6.24 -6.49
CA CYS A 34 11.06 5.68 -5.35
C CYS A 34 12.17 6.62 -4.87
N PHE A 35 12.26 6.83 -3.57
CA PHE A 35 13.34 7.59 -2.94
C PHE A 35 13.85 6.89 -1.68
N ARG A 36 15.12 7.13 -1.36
CA ARG A 36 15.67 6.86 -0.04
C ARG A 36 15.37 8.02 0.89
N THR A 37 15.37 7.73 2.18
CA THR A 37 15.07 8.72 3.23
C THR A 37 16.07 9.88 3.21
N ASP A 38 17.34 9.62 2.91
CA ASP A 38 18.42 10.62 2.85
C ASP A 38 18.40 11.48 1.58
N GLU A 39 17.65 11.08 0.56
CA GLU A 39 17.40 11.88 -0.64
C GLU A 39 16.32 12.95 -0.41
N ILE A 40 15.50 12.80 0.64
CA ILE A 40 14.46 13.77 1.01
C ILE A 40 15.05 14.84 1.93
N GLN A 41 15.65 15.86 1.32
CA GLN A 41 16.31 16.96 2.06
C GLN A 41 15.45 18.22 2.20
N ASN A 42 14.52 18.42 1.28
CA ASN A 42 13.59 19.55 1.26
C ASN A 42 12.18 19.06 0.89
N ILE A 43 11.19 19.95 0.92
CA ILE A 43 9.86 19.68 0.37
C ILE A 43 10.02 19.39 -1.12
N ALA A 44 10.14 18.12 -1.48
CA ALA A 44 10.08 17.67 -2.85
C ALA A 44 8.63 17.82 -3.38
N PRO A 45 8.41 17.78 -4.71
CA PRO A 45 7.13 18.20 -5.29
C PRO A 45 5.99 17.17 -5.15
N ALA A 46 6.13 16.12 -4.33
CA ALA A 46 5.08 15.11 -4.22
C ALA A 46 3.89 15.60 -3.40
N ASP A 47 2.69 15.24 -3.84
CA ASP A 47 1.44 15.44 -3.11
C ASP A 47 1.35 14.46 -1.94
N PHE A 48 1.90 13.25 -2.12
CA PHE A 48 1.87 12.15 -1.15
C PHE A 48 3.24 11.48 -1.02
N TYR A 49 3.72 11.37 0.21
CA TYR A 49 4.88 10.58 0.61
C TYR A 49 4.41 9.39 1.43
N ILE A 50 4.82 8.20 1.03
CA ILE A 50 4.47 6.96 1.72
C ILE A 50 5.75 6.33 2.24
N CYS A 51 5.79 6.01 3.53
CA CYS A 51 6.97 5.45 4.19
C CYS A 51 6.59 4.36 5.19
N ALA A 52 7.55 3.53 5.61
CA ALA A 52 7.33 2.62 6.73
C ALA A 52 7.54 3.38 8.07
N PRO A 53 7.02 2.85 9.21
CA PRO A 53 7.11 3.53 10.50
C PRO A 53 8.54 3.93 10.91
N THR A 54 9.54 3.15 10.51
CA THR A 54 10.95 3.38 10.83
C THR A 54 11.56 4.60 10.13
N GLN A 55 10.93 5.13 9.08
CA GLN A 55 11.37 6.34 8.38
C GLN A 55 10.60 7.59 8.83
N TYR A 56 9.43 7.41 9.46
CA TYR A 56 8.50 8.50 9.76
C TYR A 56 9.14 9.62 10.59
N ASP A 57 9.86 9.27 11.66
CA ASP A 57 10.47 10.25 12.56
C ASP A 57 11.47 11.17 11.85
N LYS A 58 12.22 10.65 10.87
CA LYS A 58 13.14 11.48 10.09
C LYS A 58 12.37 12.38 9.11
N LEU A 59 11.38 11.81 8.42
CA LEU A 59 10.65 12.49 7.36
C LEU A 59 9.71 13.59 7.88
N ARG A 60 9.09 13.43 9.06
CA ARG A 60 8.19 14.44 9.64
C ARG A 60 8.88 15.78 9.97
N HIS A 61 10.21 15.80 10.07
CA HIS A 61 10.98 17.02 10.30
C HIS A 61 11.21 17.83 9.02
N VAL A 62 11.03 17.21 7.84
CA VAL A 62 11.28 17.82 6.53
C VAL A 62 9.99 18.00 5.74
N LEU A 63 9.01 17.11 5.95
CA LEU A 63 7.76 17.05 5.20
C LEU A 63 6.55 17.47 6.05
N PRO A 64 5.57 18.17 5.45
CA PRO A 64 4.32 18.49 6.14
C PRO A 64 3.52 17.22 6.44
N SER A 65 2.96 17.13 7.65
CA SER A 65 2.20 15.96 8.12
C SER A 65 1.07 15.55 7.19
N GLN A 66 0.43 16.50 6.52
CA GLN A 66 -0.70 16.26 5.60
C GLN A 66 -0.27 15.54 4.31
N ARG A 67 1.03 15.48 4.02
CA ARG A 67 1.59 14.78 2.86
C ARG A 67 2.35 13.52 3.23
N LEU A 68 2.52 13.21 4.51
CA LEU A 68 3.32 12.07 4.97
C LEU A 68 2.43 10.96 5.54
N PHE A 69 2.43 9.82 4.87
CA PHE A 69 1.61 8.66 5.17
C PHE A 69 2.50 7.49 5.58
N ILE A 70 2.08 6.78 6.63
CA ILE A 70 2.77 5.59 7.12
C ILE A 70 2.05 4.37 6.57
N PHE A 71 2.77 3.48 5.90
CA PHE A 71 2.34 2.13 5.61
C PHE A 71 2.88 1.17 6.65
N GLU A 72 1.99 0.67 7.51
CA GLU A 72 2.33 -0.40 8.45
C GLU A 72 2.46 -1.72 7.69
N LEU A 73 3.70 -2.12 7.42
CA LEU A 73 3.99 -3.32 6.64
C LEU A 73 3.81 -4.58 7.50
N ILE A 74 2.81 -5.39 7.17
CA ILE A 74 2.47 -6.63 7.88
C ILE A 74 2.48 -7.82 6.92
N PRO A 75 2.89 -9.03 7.36
CA PRO A 75 2.76 -10.23 6.54
C PRO A 75 1.31 -10.54 6.16
N THR A 76 1.13 -11.18 5.01
CA THR A 76 -0.17 -11.71 4.58
C THR A 76 -0.64 -12.86 5.48
N SER A 77 -1.94 -13.13 5.44
CA SER A 77 -2.54 -14.22 6.25
C SER A 77 -1.97 -15.61 5.89
N THR A 78 -1.64 -15.82 4.61
CA THR A 78 -1.04 -17.07 4.09
C THR A 78 0.26 -17.42 4.79
N PHE A 79 1.09 -16.43 5.11
CA PHE A 79 2.34 -16.62 5.85
C PHE A 79 2.11 -17.28 7.22
N PHE A 80 1.15 -16.77 8.00
CA PHE A 80 0.86 -17.31 9.34
C PHE A 80 0.24 -18.71 9.27
N LEU A 81 -0.59 -18.99 8.26
CA LEU A 81 -1.17 -20.32 8.05
C LEU A 81 -0.09 -21.37 7.75
N GLU A 82 0.95 -21.02 6.99
CA GLU A 82 2.08 -21.94 6.76
C GLU A 82 2.90 -22.19 8.04
N ILE A 83 3.11 -21.17 8.87
CA ILE A 83 3.82 -21.33 10.15
C ILE A 83 3.01 -22.23 11.11
N ALA A 84 1.69 -22.07 11.15
CA ALA A 84 0.82 -22.88 12.01
C ALA A 84 0.89 -24.39 11.71
N ARG A 85 1.36 -24.79 10.51
CA ARG A 85 1.56 -26.18 10.11
C ARG A 85 2.89 -26.77 10.60
N ILE A 86 3.80 -25.95 11.14
CA ILE A 86 5.07 -26.44 11.68
C ILE A 86 4.78 -27.34 12.89
N PRO A 87 5.43 -28.52 13.02
CA PRO A 87 5.23 -29.40 14.16
C PRO A 87 5.49 -28.69 15.49
N LYS A 88 4.60 -28.91 16.46
CA LYS A 88 4.72 -28.33 17.81
C LYS A 88 6.11 -28.58 18.41
N LYS A 89 6.59 -27.62 19.22
CA LYS A 89 7.90 -27.60 19.88
C LYS A 89 9.10 -27.51 18.93
N SER A 90 8.89 -27.35 17.63
CA SER A 90 9.99 -27.10 16.68
C SER A 90 10.65 -25.75 16.96
N THR A 91 11.97 -25.68 16.73
CA THR A 91 12.69 -24.40 16.70
C THR A 91 12.53 -23.75 15.34
N VAL A 92 12.07 -22.49 15.33
CA VAL A 92 11.89 -21.68 14.13
C VAL A 92 12.82 -20.47 14.19
N TYR A 93 13.69 -20.33 13.20
CA TYR A 93 14.62 -19.21 13.11
C TYR A 93 13.98 -18.06 12.34
N VAL A 94 13.94 -16.87 12.94
CA VAL A 94 13.31 -15.67 12.37
C VAL A 94 14.40 -14.79 11.77
N PHE A 95 14.62 -14.92 10.47
CA PHE A 95 15.67 -14.22 9.74
C PHE A 95 15.18 -12.86 9.22
N ASN A 96 15.85 -11.78 9.64
CA ASN A 96 15.57 -10.43 9.18
C ASN A 96 16.80 -9.52 9.35
N ASN A 97 16.74 -8.29 8.85
CA ASN A 97 17.84 -7.34 8.96
C ASN A 97 18.08 -6.89 10.41
N LEU A 98 17.01 -6.45 11.09
CA LEU A 98 17.09 -5.84 12.41
C LEU A 98 16.27 -6.60 13.46
N LEU A 99 16.80 -6.64 14.68
CA LEU A 99 16.19 -7.32 15.81
C LEU A 99 14.76 -6.85 16.14
N PRO A 100 14.42 -5.53 16.14
CA PRO A 100 13.06 -5.08 16.45
C PRO A 100 11.98 -5.76 15.60
N TYR A 101 12.19 -5.88 14.29
CA TYR A 101 11.18 -6.49 13.42
C TYR A 101 11.08 -8.01 13.61
N THR A 102 12.18 -8.71 13.94
CA THR A 102 12.11 -10.13 14.30
C THR A 102 11.21 -10.34 15.53
N LYS A 103 11.31 -9.48 16.53
CA LYS A 103 10.47 -9.52 17.74
C LYS A 103 9.01 -9.23 17.41
N THR A 104 8.74 -8.25 16.55
CA THR A 104 7.39 -7.96 16.05
C THR A 104 6.78 -9.17 15.35
N LEU A 105 7.53 -9.83 14.45
CA LEU A 105 7.05 -11.01 13.72
C LEU A 105 6.73 -12.19 14.65
N ILE A 106 7.56 -12.41 15.67
CA ILE A 106 7.31 -13.41 16.72
C ILE A 106 6.03 -13.06 17.50
N SER A 107 5.87 -11.79 17.87
CA SER A 107 4.70 -11.32 18.61
C SER A 107 3.41 -11.52 17.82
N TYR A 108 3.43 -11.30 16.50
CA TYR A 108 2.28 -11.62 15.64
C TYR A 108 1.94 -13.10 15.62
N CYS A 109 2.95 -13.98 15.55
CA CYS A 109 2.70 -15.43 15.61
C CYS A 109 2.02 -15.82 16.92
N ILE A 110 2.53 -15.32 18.06
CA ILE A 110 1.96 -15.60 19.39
C ILE A 110 0.54 -15.05 19.51
N ALA A 111 0.30 -13.81 19.06
CA ALA A 111 -1.02 -13.19 19.11
C ALA A 111 -2.08 -13.95 18.28
N LEU A 112 -1.65 -14.69 17.25
CA LEU A 112 -2.50 -15.54 16.41
C LEU A 112 -2.62 -16.99 16.92
N GLY A 113 -2.14 -17.29 18.13
CA GLY A 113 -2.19 -18.62 18.73
C GLY A 113 -1.11 -19.60 18.25
N ILE A 114 -0.08 -19.11 17.56
CA ILE A 114 1.10 -19.89 17.15
C ILE A 114 2.17 -19.78 18.25
N ASP A 115 1.81 -20.20 19.46
CA ASP A 115 2.63 -20.09 20.68
C ASP A 115 3.36 -21.40 21.05
N ASN A 116 3.04 -22.50 20.35
CA ASN A 116 3.62 -23.82 20.57
C ASN A 116 4.98 -24.04 19.86
N LEU A 117 5.59 -22.98 19.31
CA LEU A 117 6.87 -23.02 18.59
C LEU A 117 7.96 -22.28 19.36
N CYS A 118 9.21 -22.72 19.22
CA CYS A 118 10.36 -22.08 19.85
C CYS A 118 11.03 -21.11 18.87
N PHE A 119 10.71 -19.82 18.94
CA PHE A 119 11.28 -18.83 18.03
C PHE A 119 12.69 -18.37 18.45
N LYS A 120 13.59 -18.26 17.48
CA LYS A 120 14.94 -17.68 17.65
C LYS A 120 15.21 -16.61 16.59
N ALA A 121 15.47 -15.38 17.01
CA ALA A 121 15.79 -14.31 16.09
C ALA A 121 17.19 -14.49 15.46
N ILE A 122 17.28 -14.21 14.16
CA ILE A 122 18.53 -13.97 13.42
C ILE A 122 18.42 -12.58 12.81
N ALA A 123 19.00 -11.58 13.47
CA ALA A 123 19.08 -10.20 12.99
C ALA A 123 20.44 -9.98 12.34
N TYR A 124 20.55 -10.17 11.03
CA TYR A 124 21.86 -10.31 10.38
C TYR A 124 22.72 -9.03 10.38
N GLU A 125 22.12 -7.85 10.58
CA GLU A 125 22.88 -6.59 10.73
C GLU A 125 23.33 -6.35 12.19
N ASN A 126 22.79 -7.10 13.15
CA ASN A 126 23.09 -6.94 14.58
C ASN A 126 23.86 -8.12 15.19
N MET A 127 24.14 -9.15 14.40
CA MET A 127 24.80 -10.38 14.85
C MET A 127 26.11 -10.60 14.11
N SER A 128 27.06 -11.27 14.77
CA SER A 128 28.30 -11.67 14.11
C SER A 128 28.06 -12.80 13.11
N LEU A 129 28.92 -12.90 12.09
CA LEU A 129 28.82 -13.97 11.08
C LEU A 129 28.91 -15.37 11.70
N SER A 130 29.71 -15.57 12.75
CA SER A 130 29.83 -16.86 13.43
C SER A 130 28.52 -17.28 14.10
N GLU A 131 27.82 -16.34 14.75
CA GLU A 131 26.51 -16.58 15.36
C GLU A 131 25.46 -16.90 14.30
N ILE A 132 25.38 -16.08 13.25
CA ILE A 132 24.44 -16.29 12.13
C ILE A 132 24.64 -17.67 11.53
N THR A 133 25.87 -18.02 11.15
CA THR A 133 26.17 -19.30 10.50
C THR A 133 25.94 -20.50 11.43
N SER A 134 26.19 -20.37 12.73
CA SER A 134 25.86 -21.40 13.73
C SER A 134 24.34 -21.66 13.79
N CYS A 135 23.53 -20.60 13.73
CA CYS A 135 22.07 -20.74 13.66
C CYS A 135 21.62 -21.36 12.33
N LEU A 136 22.11 -20.86 11.19
CA LEU A 136 21.72 -21.34 9.86
C LEU A 136 22.01 -22.84 9.66
N LYS A 137 23.17 -23.33 10.15
CA LYS A 137 23.54 -24.76 10.07
C LYS A 137 22.59 -25.67 10.85
N LYS A 138 21.89 -25.14 11.86
CA LYS A 138 20.95 -25.88 12.73
C LYS A 138 19.49 -25.67 12.33
N ALA A 139 19.22 -24.78 11.37
CA ALA A 139 17.87 -24.36 11.05
C ALA A 139 17.18 -25.38 10.14
N LYS A 140 16.17 -26.07 10.69
CA LYS A 140 15.21 -26.86 9.91
C LYS A 140 14.06 -26.00 9.36
N TYR A 141 13.69 -24.96 10.11
CA TYR A 141 12.65 -23.99 9.74
C TYR A 141 13.20 -22.57 9.85
N ILE A 142 13.07 -21.80 8.78
CA ILE A 142 13.39 -20.38 8.73
C ILE A 142 12.15 -19.62 8.27
N ILE A 143 11.83 -18.52 8.95
CA ILE A 143 10.80 -17.58 8.52
C ILE A 143 11.41 -16.19 8.39
N GLY A 144 10.86 -15.35 7.52
CA GLY A 144 11.31 -13.96 7.38
C GLY A 144 10.66 -13.28 6.18
N VAL A 145 10.87 -11.97 6.04
CA VAL A 145 10.34 -11.21 4.89
C VAL A 145 10.98 -11.71 3.60
N ASP A 146 10.17 -11.90 2.56
CA ASP A 146 10.56 -12.45 1.26
C ASP A 146 11.82 -11.78 0.68
N ARG A 147 11.91 -10.45 0.72
CA ARG A 147 13.08 -9.65 0.29
C ARG A 147 14.37 -10.01 1.01
N PHE A 148 14.30 -10.55 2.23
CA PHE A 148 15.46 -10.91 3.05
C PHE A 148 15.72 -12.42 3.08
N VAL A 149 14.69 -13.25 2.97
CA VAL A 149 14.86 -14.71 2.88
C VAL A 149 15.09 -15.19 1.43
N GLY A 150 14.95 -14.29 0.46
CA GLY A 150 15.09 -14.52 -0.96
C GLY A 150 16.54 -14.50 -1.49
N PRO A 151 16.71 -14.54 -2.83
CA PRO A 151 18.00 -14.64 -3.52
C PRO A 151 18.98 -13.50 -3.21
N GLU A 152 18.47 -12.32 -2.87
CA GLU A 152 19.27 -11.13 -2.63
C GLU A 152 20.06 -11.21 -1.32
N VAL A 153 19.56 -11.94 -0.31
CA VAL A 153 20.16 -11.98 1.03
C VAL A 153 20.35 -13.42 1.52
N LEU A 154 19.36 -14.08 2.12
CA LEU A 154 19.55 -15.41 2.72
C LEU A 154 19.91 -16.50 1.71
N LEU A 155 19.28 -16.48 0.53
CA LEU A 155 19.55 -17.46 -0.54
C LEU A 155 20.69 -17.02 -1.47
N SER A 156 21.34 -15.89 -1.18
CA SER A 156 22.56 -15.48 -1.87
C SER A 156 23.68 -16.51 -1.64
N PRO A 157 24.70 -16.58 -2.52
CA PRO A 157 25.85 -17.46 -2.34
C PRO A 157 26.57 -17.28 -0.99
N PHE A 158 26.45 -16.09 -0.38
CA PHE A 158 27.06 -15.78 0.91
C PHE A 158 26.50 -16.64 2.05
N TYR A 159 25.17 -16.71 2.20
CA TYR A 159 24.52 -17.46 3.28
C TYR A 159 24.08 -18.87 2.89
N LYS A 160 23.71 -19.10 1.62
CA LYS A 160 23.13 -20.36 1.14
C LYS A 160 23.97 -21.60 1.48
N LYS A 161 25.30 -21.47 1.44
CA LYS A 161 26.25 -22.56 1.77
C LYS A 161 26.17 -23.05 3.21
N TYR A 162 25.55 -22.29 4.12
CA TYR A 162 25.39 -22.65 5.53
C TYR A 162 24.02 -23.26 5.85
N LEU A 163 23.10 -23.29 4.88
CA LEU A 163 21.77 -23.84 5.05
C LEU A 163 21.78 -25.38 4.99
N GLN A 164 20.90 -26.01 5.75
CA GLN A 164 20.64 -27.44 5.60
C GLN A 164 20.00 -27.73 4.22
N LYS A 165 20.25 -28.92 3.68
CA LYS A 165 19.68 -29.32 2.37
C LYS A 165 18.15 -29.40 2.39
N ASP A 166 17.57 -29.76 3.53
CA ASP A 166 16.13 -29.94 3.75
C ASP A 166 15.48 -28.78 4.53
N VAL A 167 16.15 -27.63 4.62
CA VAL A 167 15.61 -26.44 5.29
C VAL A 167 14.28 -26.02 4.65
N LYS A 168 13.26 -25.77 5.48
CA LYS A 168 12.00 -25.16 5.05
C LYS A 168 12.06 -23.66 5.32
N ILE A 169 11.98 -22.88 4.26
CA ILE A 169 11.94 -21.41 4.32
C ILE A 169 10.50 -20.97 4.02
N ILE A 170 9.88 -20.26 4.96
CA ILE A 170 8.57 -19.64 4.78
C ILE A 170 8.80 -18.15 4.61
N ALA A 171 8.56 -17.65 3.40
CA ALA A 171 8.75 -16.24 3.05
C ALA A 171 7.47 -15.44 3.32
N ALA A 172 7.57 -14.40 4.13
CA ALA A 172 6.51 -13.42 4.35
C ALA A 172 6.50 -12.42 3.21
N LYS A 173 5.51 -12.53 2.32
CA LYS A 173 5.07 -11.39 1.53
C LYS A 173 4.36 -10.42 2.48
N ARG A 174 4.74 -9.15 2.43
CA ARG A 174 4.09 -8.11 3.23
C ARG A 174 3.08 -7.34 2.39
N THR A 175 2.13 -6.72 3.07
CA THR A 175 1.26 -5.68 2.53
C THR A 175 1.22 -4.51 3.51
N ALA A 176 0.78 -3.35 3.05
CA ALA A 176 0.35 -2.31 3.96
C ALA A 176 -0.92 -2.79 4.69
N SER A 177 -1.00 -2.51 6.00
CA SER A 177 -2.18 -2.84 6.79
C SER A 177 -3.42 -2.18 6.18
N VAL A 178 -4.59 -2.78 6.41
CA VAL A 178 -5.88 -2.23 5.95
C VAL A 178 -6.05 -0.81 6.47
N ARG A 179 -5.78 -0.59 7.77
CA ARG A 179 -5.89 0.73 8.41
C ARG A 179 -5.00 1.78 7.73
N SER A 180 -3.69 1.52 7.63
CA SER A 180 -2.76 2.48 7.02
C SER A 180 -3.09 2.77 5.56
N SER A 181 -3.55 1.76 4.83
CA SER A 181 -3.93 1.90 3.42
C SER A 181 -5.20 2.74 3.27
N CYS A 182 -6.20 2.55 4.15
CA CYS A 182 -7.42 3.35 4.16
C CYS A 182 -7.16 4.82 4.50
N ILE A 183 -6.24 5.11 5.44
CA ILE A 183 -5.83 6.50 5.75
C ILE A 183 -5.29 7.20 4.50
N PHE A 184 -4.38 6.54 3.77
CA PHE A 184 -3.85 7.06 2.52
C PHE A 184 -4.95 7.21 1.45
N LEU A 185 -5.80 6.19 1.27
CA LEU A 185 -6.86 6.21 0.28
C LEU A 185 -7.90 7.30 0.55
N HIS A 186 -8.20 7.59 1.82
CA HIS A 186 -9.04 8.70 2.23
C HIS A 186 -8.44 10.06 1.85
N ALA A 187 -7.14 10.25 2.10
CA ALA A 187 -6.45 11.48 1.71
C ALA A 187 -6.41 11.66 0.19
N LEU A 188 -6.18 10.57 -0.56
CA LEU A 188 -6.22 10.54 -2.01
C LEU A 188 -7.62 10.89 -2.55
N ALA A 189 -8.67 10.30 -1.98
CA ALA A 189 -10.05 10.61 -2.31
C ALA A 189 -10.40 12.08 -2.03
N THR A 190 -9.93 12.61 -0.90
CA THR A 190 -10.12 14.02 -0.52
C THR A 190 -9.43 14.97 -1.50
N PHE A 191 -8.21 14.64 -1.95
CA PHE A 191 -7.50 15.40 -2.97
C PHE A 191 -8.31 15.49 -4.27
N TYR A 192 -8.74 14.34 -4.80
CA TYR A 192 -9.52 14.31 -6.03
C TYR A 192 -10.87 15.03 -5.90
N TYR A 193 -11.57 14.81 -4.79
CA TYR A 193 -12.85 15.47 -4.50
C TYR A 193 -12.71 17.00 -4.49
N THR A 194 -11.71 17.51 -3.76
CA THR A 194 -11.45 18.95 -3.66
C THR A 194 -11.13 19.56 -5.03
N HIS A 195 -10.34 18.85 -5.85
CA HIS A 195 -10.03 19.30 -7.21
C HIS A 195 -11.26 19.29 -8.12
N ALA A 196 -12.09 18.24 -8.05
CA ALA A 196 -13.32 18.14 -8.83
C ALA A 196 -14.33 19.24 -8.46
N GLN A 197 -14.49 19.55 -7.17
CA GLN A 197 -15.35 20.65 -6.71
C GLN A 197 -14.87 22.00 -7.23
N LYS A 198 -13.57 22.29 -7.15
CA LYS A 198 -12.98 23.53 -7.67
C LYS A 198 -13.22 23.66 -9.17
N GLU A 199 -12.94 22.60 -9.93
CA GLU A 199 -13.15 22.57 -11.38
C GLU A 199 -14.63 22.79 -11.74
N TYR A 200 -15.54 22.14 -11.02
CA TYR A 200 -16.98 22.31 -11.22
C TYR A 200 -17.44 23.75 -10.93
N HIS A 201 -17.02 24.34 -9.80
CA HIS A 201 -17.38 25.72 -9.46
C HIS A 201 -16.87 26.73 -10.48
N CYS A 202 -15.66 26.55 -11.02
CA CYS A 202 -15.15 27.39 -12.10
C CYS A 202 -16.02 27.28 -13.37
N LEU A 203 -16.47 26.08 -13.72
CA LEU A 203 -17.33 25.86 -14.90
C LEU A 203 -18.72 26.50 -14.76
N LEU A 204 -19.25 26.61 -13.55
CA LEU A 204 -20.53 27.27 -13.29
C LEU A 204 -20.48 28.80 -13.38
N GLN A 205 -19.29 29.41 -13.36
CA GLN A 205 -19.13 30.87 -13.42
C GLN A 205 -19.32 31.45 -14.83
N PHE A 206 -19.35 30.60 -15.88
CA PHE A 206 -19.56 31.03 -17.26
C PHE A 206 -21.06 31.19 -17.55
N SER A 207 -21.51 32.44 -17.74
CA SER A 207 -22.87 32.78 -18.19
C SER A 207 -22.82 33.74 -19.38
N PRO A 208 -23.43 33.41 -20.53
CA PRO A 208 -24.13 32.15 -20.82
C PRO A 208 -23.16 30.96 -20.97
N PRO A 209 -23.65 29.71 -20.76
CA PRO A 209 -22.86 28.51 -21.07
C PRO A 209 -22.42 28.50 -22.53
N THR A 210 -21.17 28.12 -22.75
CA THR A 210 -20.60 27.92 -24.10
C THR A 210 -20.51 26.43 -24.41
N ASP A 211 -20.42 26.05 -25.69
CA ASP A 211 -20.16 24.66 -26.09
C ASP A 211 -18.88 24.09 -25.44
N ALA A 212 -17.87 24.94 -25.23
CA ALA A 212 -16.66 24.59 -24.52
C ALA A 212 -16.93 24.24 -23.04
N SER A 213 -17.81 24.98 -22.36
CA SER A 213 -18.21 24.70 -20.98
C SER A 213 -19.04 23.42 -20.86
N VAL A 214 -19.91 23.13 -21.84
CA VAL A 214 -20.67 21.87 -21.92
C VAL A 214 -19.72 20.69 -22.08
N LEU A 215 -18.76 20.79 -23.02
CA LEU A 215 -17.75 19.75 -23.22
C LEU A 215 -16.88 19.56 -21.98
N ALA A 216 -16.50 20.65 -21.29
CA ALA A 216 -15.72 20.58 -20.07
C ALA A 216 -16.50 19.92 -18.91
N LEU A 217 -17.79 20.22 -18.75
CA LEU A 217 -18.65 19.54 -17.77
C LEU A 217 -18.76 18.03 -18.07
N LYS A 218 -18.92 17.65 -19.34
CA LYS A 218 -18.96 16.25 -19.75
C LYS A 218 -17.66 15.53 -19.39
N LYS A 219 -16.51 16.12 -19.71
CA LYS A 219 -15.18 15.59 -19.34
C LYS A 219 -15.01 15.47 -17.82
N LEU A 220 -15.49 16.47 -17.07
CA LEU A 220 -15.46 16.44 -15.61
C LEU A 220 -16.33 15.32 -15.04
N ALA A 221 -17.54 15.10 -15.58
CA ALA A 221 -18.42 14.01 -15.16
C ALA A 221 -17.74 12.64 -15.35
N ILE A 222 -17.19 12.38 -16.55
CA ILE A 222 -16.46 11.13 -16.86
C ILE A 222 -15.31 10.93 -15.86
N LYS A 223 -14.49 11.96 -15.67
CA LYS A 223 -13.35 11.91 -14.76
C LYS A 223 -13.74 11.66 -13.30
N ILE A 224 -14.85 12.23 -12.82
CA ILE A 224 -15.32 11.98 -11.45
C ILE A 224 -15.80 10.53 -11.32
N ASP A 225 -16.58 10.03 -12.29
CA ASP A 225 -17.08 8.64 -12.29
C ASP A 225 -15.92 7.62 -12.30
N GLU A 226 -14.95 7.81 -13.20
CA GLU A 226 -13.72 7.00 -13.25
C GLU A 226 -12.96 7.03 -11.92
N THR A 227 -12.85 8.22 -11.31
CA THR A 227 -12.14 8.37 -10.02
C THR A 227 -12.88 7.65 -8.89
N ILE A 228 -14.21 7.75 -8.82
CA ILE A 228 -15.03 7.01 -7.84
C ILE A 228 -14.79 5.51 -7.99
N ASN A 229 -14.79 5.01 -9.22
CA ASN A 229 -14.55 3.60 -9.51
C ASN A 229 -13.12 3.17 -9.13
N ASN A 230 -12.11 3.99 -9.42
CA ASN A 230 -10.73 3.73 -9.02
C ASN A 230 -10.57 3.63 -7.50
N ILE A 231 -11.15 4.57 -6.75
CA ILE A 231 -11.08 4.56 -5.27
C ILE A 231 -11.82 3.35 -4.70
N ARG A 232 -12.95 2.95 -5.27
CA ARG A 232 -13.67 1.74 -4.84
C ARG A 232 -12.88 0.47 -5.11
N THR A 233 -12.33 0.31 -6.31
CA THR A 233 -11.50 -0.84 -6.65
C THR A 233 -10.27 -0.90 -5.73
N ALA A 234 -9.61 0.24 -5.47
CA ALA A 234 -8.52 0.31 -4.52
C ALA A 234 -8.94 -0.12 -3.10
N SER A 235 -10.14 0.25 -2.64
CA SER A 235 -10.65 -0.17 -1.32
C SER A 235 -10.85 -1.68 -1.19
N VAL A 236 -11.29 -2.35 -2.26
CA VAL A 236 -11.42 -3.81 -2.31
C VAL A 236 -10.03 -4.46 -2.38
N GLN A 237 -9.14 -3.88 -3.19
CA GLN A 237 -7.78 -4.38 -3.37
C GLN A 237 -6.95 -4.37 -2.08
N ILE A 238 -7.14 -3.36 -1.22
CA ILE A 238 -6.53 -3.30 0.11
C ILE A 238 -6.87 -4.57 0.93
N ILE A 239 -8.13 -5.00 0.90
CA ILE A 239 -8.58 -6.19 1.62
C ILE A 239 -8.02 -7.45 0.96
N ALA A 240 -8.11 -7.55 -0.37
CA ALA A 240 -7.61 -8.69 -1.14
C ALA A 240 -6.11 -8.94 -0.91
N ASN A 241 -5.30 -7.87 -0.86
CA ASN A 241 -3.87 -7.95 -0.59
C ASN A 241 -3.58 -8.58 0.79
N GLN A 242 -4.40 -8.33 1.81
CA GLN A 242 -4.18 -8.87 3.17
C GLN A 242 -4.39 -10.39 3.25
N ILE A 243 -5.28 -10.92 2.44
CA ILE A 243 -5.60 -12.35 2.35
C ILE A 243 -4.83 -13.06 1.23
N ASP A 244 -3.91 -12.34 0.56
CA ASP A 244 -3.13 -12.81 -0.59
C ASP A 244 -4.02 -13.42 -1.70
N LEU A 245 -5.27 -12.97 -1.78
CA LEU A 245 -6.08 -13.23 -2.96
C LEU A 245 -5.52 -12.33 -4.04
N SER A 246 -4.92 -12.91 -5.07
CA SER A 246 -4.84 -12.21 -6.34
C SER A 246 -6.29 -11.93 -6.74
N ALA A 247 -6.78 -10.71 -6.53
CA ALA A 247 -8.10 -10.30 -6.97
C ALA A 247 -8.08 -10.32 -8.50
N LYS A 248 -8.26 -11.52 -9.06
CA LYS A 248 -8.54 -11.75 -10.48
C LYS A 248 -10.00 -11.45 -10.80
N GLU A 249 -10.81 -11.19 -9.79
CA GLU A 249 -12.17 -10.70 -9.97
C GLU A 249 -12.16 -9.18 -9.83
N THR A 250 -12.02 -8.53 -10.99
CA THR A 250 -12.38 -7.13 -11.18
C THR A 250 -13.77 -6.94 -10.59
N CYS A 251 -13.93 -6.07 -9.59
CA CYS A 251 -15.24 -5.43 -9.42
C CYS A 251 -15.60 -4.86 -10.79
N ALA A 252 -16.69 -5.33 -11.38
CA ALA A 252 -17.16 -4.83 -12.67
C ALA A 252 -17.13 -3.30 -12.64
N GLU A 253 -16.66 -2.67 -13.72
CA GLU A 253 -16.73 -1.22 -13.86
C GLU A 253 -18.21 -0.83 -13.86
N ILE A 254 -18.72 -0.40 -12.71
CA ILE A 254 -20.07 0.14 -12.61
C ILE A 254 -19.94 1.62 -12.94
N SER A 255 -20.09 1.95 -14.22
CA SER A 255 -20.39 3.33 -14.60
C SER A 255 -21.79 3.67 -14.09
N PHE A 256 -21.92 4.78 -13.37
CA PHE A 256 -23.23 5.23 -12.89
C PHE A 256 -24.08 5.87 -13.99
N TYR A 257 -23.45 6.28 -15.09
CA TYR A 257 -24.10 7.05 -16.15
C TYR A 257 -23.56 6.63 -17.53
N ASP A 258 -24.47 6.30 -18.44
CA ASP A 258 -24.13 6.22 -19.86
C ASP A 258 -23.99 7.64 -20.43
N LEU A 259 -22.79 8.22 -20.23
CA LEU A 259 -22.45 9.59 -20.67
C LEU A 259 -22.25 9.69 -22.19
N ASN A 260 -22.41 8.58 -22.93
CA ASN A 260 -22.34 8.53 -24.38
C ASN A 260 -23.70 8.76 -25.07
N ASP A 261 -24.82 8.81 -24.31
CA ASP A 261 -26.13 9.11 -24.88
C ASP A 261 -26.26 10.61 -25.23
N ASN A 262 -26.58 10.90 -26.50
CA ASN A 262 -26.70 12.25 -27.03
C ASN A 262 -27.80 13.09 -26.37
N LYS A 263 -28.74 12.46 -25.63
CA LYS A 263 -29.79 13.16 -24.86
C LYS A 263 -29.29 13.89 -23.62
N GLN A 264 -28.07 13.62 -23.15
CA GLN A 264 -27.47 14.21 -21.94
C GLN A 264 -26.56 15.43 -22.22
N ASN A 265 -26.56 15.97 -23.44
CA ASN A 265 -25.60 17.00 -23.86
C ASN A 265 -25.99 18.45 -23.54
N ASP A 266 -27.08 18.69 -22.79
CA ASP A 266 -27.43 20.05 -22.32
C ASP A 266 -26.72 20.38 -20.99
N PHE A 267 -26.31 21.63 -20.83
CA PHE A 267 -25.56 22.13 -19.68
C PHE A 267 -26.27 21.86 -18.34
N SER A 268 -27.59 22.08 -18.29
CA SER A 268 -28.40 21.85 -17.09
C SER A 268 -28.37 20.37 -16.67
N CYS A 269 -28.51 19.46 -17.64
CA CYS A 269 -28.46 18.02 -17.41
C CYS A 269 -27.09 17.57 -16.91
N LEU A 270 -26.01 17.99 -17.58
CA LEU A 270 -24.63 17.66 -17.17
C LEU A 270 -24.29 18.22 -15.79
N SER A 271 -24.72 19.45 -15.50
CA SER A 271 -24.55 20.07 -14.19
C SER A 271 -25.24 19.26 -13.08
N HIS A 272 -26.45 18.75 -13.32
CA HIS A 272 -27.14 17.86 -12.39
C HIS A 272 -26.39 16.53 -12.19
N ILE A 273 -25.88 15.93 -13.27
CA ILE A 273 -25.09 14.69 -13.20
C ILE A 273 -23.82 14.90 -12.37
N VAL A 274 -23.05 15.96 -12.63
CA VAL A 274 -21.83 16.28 -11.87
C VAL A 274 -22.14 16.47 -10.39
N ASN A 275 -23.23 17.16 -10.03
CA ASN A 275 -23.65 17.28 -8.62
C ASN A 275 -23.92 15.93 -7.96
N ARG A 276 -24.61 15.01 -8.64
CA ARG A 276 -24.89 13.67 -8.12
C ARG A 276 -23.62 12.84 -7.96
N LEU A 277 -22.70 12.94 -8.90
CA LEU A 277 -21.38 12.31 -8.82
C LEU A 277 -20.56 12.86 -7.65
N LEU A 278 -20.54 14.19 -7.45
CA LEU A 278 -19.87 14.81 -6.30
C LEU A 278 -20.49 14.36 -4.96
N LEU A 279 -21.81 14.22 -4.89
CA LEU A 279 -22.48 13.68 -3.69
C LEU A 279 -22.07 12.22 -3.42
N THR A 280 -22.05 11.39 -4.46
CA THR A 280 -21.58 10.00 -4.38
C THR A 280 -20.13 9.93 -3.90
N PHE A 281 -19.27 10.81 -4.44
CA PHE A 281 -17.87 10.89 -4.04
C PHE A 281 -17.74 11.32 -2.57
N ALA A 282 -18.51 12.32 -2.12
CA ALA A 282 -18.51 12.75 -0.72
C ALA A 282 -18.92 11.61 0.24
N ILE A 283 -19.93 10.83 -0.12
CA ILE A 283 -20.37 9.65 0.67
C ILE A 283 -19.25 8.61 0.74
N LEU A 284 -18.61 8.30 -0.40
CA LEU A 284 -17.48 7.36 -0.43
C LEU A 284 -16.32 7.86 0.45
N ASN A 285 -15.97 9.14 0.35
CA ASN A 285 -14.90 9.74 1.12
C ASN A 285 -15.19 9.67 2.63
N LYS A 286 -16.43 9.93 3.05
CA LYS A 286 -16.86 9.82 4.45
C LYS A 286 -16.81 8.38 4.97
N LYS A 287 -17.12 7.39 4.13
CA LYS A 287 -16.96 5.96 4.49
C LYS A 287 -15.49 5.59 4.71
N LEU A 288 -14.59 6.07 3.84
CA LEU A 288 -13.15 5.88 4.00
C LEU A 288 -12.62 6.55 5.26
N GLU A 289 -13.09 7.76 5.58
CA GLU A 289 -12.75 8.46 6.83
C GLU A 289 -13.13 7.61 8.06
N TYR A 290 -14.33 7.01 8.06
CA TYR A 290 -14.79 6.17 9.16
C TYR A 290 -13.91 4.93 9.36
N ILE A 291 -13.51 4.26 8.27
CA ILE A 291 -12.64 3.07 8.33
C ILE A 291 -11.20 3.45 8.77
N SER A 292 -10.81 4.70 8.53
CA SER A 292 -9.47 5.21 8.87
C SER A 292 -9.29 5.57 10.34
N LYS A 293 -10.38 5.66 11.12
CA LYS A 293 -10.37 5.96 12.57
C LYS A 293 -10.09 4.70 13.38
#